data_AF-Q4S2E7-F1
#
_entry.id   AF-Q4S2E7-F1
#
_cell.length_a   1.000
_cell.length_b   1.000
_cell.length_c   1.000
_cell.angle_alpha   90.00
_cell.angle_beta   90.00
_cell.angle_gamma   90.00
#
_symmetry.space_group_name_H-M   'P 1'
#
loop_
_entity.id
_entity.type
_entity.pdbx_description
1 polymer ?
#
loop_
_entity_poly.entity_id
_entity_poly.type
_entity_poly.pdbx_seq_one_letter_code
_entity_poly.pdbx_strand_id
1 'polypeptide(L)'
;MWSLGAVAAELVLGTFLYGVDNEYDALRAIAETQGQPPDEVLDQGKCSLYYFQKRKKCLHRWRLMTPQVFGRQTGNHYKNQLDVLGCLKCIVDVMEKTYGVQQDQEVLIDLIIDMLNLDPKDRISPQGALDHLFF
;
A
#
# COMPACT_ATOMS: atom_id res chain seq x y z
N MET A 1 -6.58 4.77 11.04
CA MET A 1 -5.62 5.48 10.17
C MET A 1 -5.50 4.81 8.82
N TRP A 2 -4.98 3.59 8.69
CA TRP A 2 -4.88 2.89 7.39
C TRP A 2 -6.18 2.90 6.56
N SER A 3 -7.28 2.38 7.12
CA SER A 3 -8.57 2.34 6.41
C SER A 3 -9.09 3.73 6.04
N LEU A 4 -8.78 4.75 6.84
CA LEU A 4 -9.17 6.13 6.55
C LEU A 4 -8.36 6.68 5.37
N GLY A 5 -7.05 6.43 5.33
CA GLY A 5 -6.20 6.80 4.20
C GLY A 5 -6.62 6.10 2.90
N ALA A 6 -7.02 4.83 2.97
CA ALA A 6 -7.56 4.09 1.83
C ALA A 6 -8.87 4.72 1.34
N VAL A 7 -9.82 4.99 2.24
CA VAL A 7 -11.08 5.67 1.89
C VAL A 7 -10.84 7.05 1.29
N ALA A 8 -9.92 7.84 1.85
CA ALA A 8 -9.56 9.15 1.31
C ALA A 8 -8.99 9.05 -0.11
N ALA A 9 -8.08 8.10 -0.36
CA ALA A 9 -7.56 7.84 -1.70
C ALA A 9 -8.65 7.39 -2.67
N GLU A 10 -9.57 6.53 -2.24
CA GLU A 10 -10.68 6.03 -3.08
C GLU A 10 -11.66 7.14 -3.47
N LEU A 11 -11.96 8.06 -2.56
CA LEU A 11 -12.79 9.23 -2.84
C LEU A 11 -12.15 10.14 -3.90
N VAL A 12 -10.81 10.26 -3.87
CA VAL A 12 -10.05 11.04 -4.85
C VAL A 12 -9.98 10.35 -6.21
N LEU A 13 -9.75 9.03 -6.21
CA LEU A 13 -9.58 8.24 -7.44
C LEU A 13 -10.91 7.89 -8.12
N GLY A 14 -12.01 7.87 -7.37
CA GLY A 14 -13.31 7.37 -7.85
C GLY A 14 -13.37 5.85 -8.03
N THR A 15 -12.35 5.12 -7.57
CA THR A 15 -12.24 3.65 -7.64
C THR A 15 -11.43 3.12 -6.45
N PHE A 16 -11.48 1.81 -6.21
CA PHE A 16 -10.74 1.15 -5.13
C PHE A 16 -9.22 1.29 -5.32
N LEU A 17 -8.50 1.72 -4.27
CA LEU A 17 -7.04 1.85 -4.30
C LEU A 17 -6.37 0.46 -4.42
N TYR A 18 -6.93 -0.54 -3.73
CA TYR A 18 -6.48 -1.93 -3.74
C TYR A 18 -7.64 -2.87 -4.12
N GLY A 19 -8.19 -2.72 -5.33
CA GLY A 19 -9.36 -3.47 -5.82
C GLY A 19 -9.11 -4.96 -6.10
N VAL A 20 -9.05 -5.79 -5.06
CA VAL A 20 -8.75 -7.23 -5.16
C VAL A 20 -9.58 -8.09 -4.21
N ASP A 21 -9.67 -9.38 -4.53
CA ASP A 21 -10.64 -10.30 -3.91
C ASP A 21 -10.01 -11.29 -2.92
N ASN A 22 -8.69 -11.24 -2.72
CA ASN A 22 -7.98 -12.11 -1.78
C ASN A 22 -6.78 -11.39 -1.14
N GLU A 23 -6.36 -11.91 0.01
CA GLU A 23 -5.30 -11.30 0.85
C GLU A 23 -3.94 -11.27 0.16
N TYR A 24 -3.60 -12.29 -0.64
CA TYR A 24 -2.31 -12.33 -1.32
C TYR A 24 -2.23 -11.26 -2.42
N ASP A 25 -3.28 -11.12 -3.23
CA ASP A 25 -3.37 -10.06 -4.23
C ASP A 25 -3.47 -8.68 -3.57
N ALA A 26 -4.06 -8.55 -2.38
CA ALA A 26 -4.02 -7.31 -1.59
C ALA A 26 -2.60 -6.94 -1.17
N LEU A 27 -1.84 -7.90 -0.64
CA LEU A 27 -0.44 -7.68 -0.28
C LEU A 27 0.42 -7.35 -1.51
N ARG A 28 0.16 -7.98 -2.65
CA ARG A 28 0.82 -7.65 -3.92
C ARG A 28 0.46 -6.25 -4.39
N ALA A 29 -0.81 -5.87 -4.36
CA ALA A 29 -1.27 -4.54 -4.75
C ALA A 29 -0.58 -3.46 -3.91
N ILE A 30 -0.55 -3.66 -2.58
CA ILE A 30 0.17 -2.77 -1.65
C ILE A 30 1.66 -2.70 -2.01
N ALA A 31 2.31 -3.84 -2.26
CA ALA A 31 3.73 -3.90 -2.58
C ALA A 31 4.07 -3.28 -3.94
N GLU A 32 3.19 -3.40 -4.93
CA GLU A 32 3.34 -2.79 -6.26
C GLU A 32 3.16 -1.26 -6.19
N THR A 33 2.28 -0.74 -5.32
CA THR A 33 2.04 0.71 -5.16
C THR A 33 3.00 1.39 -4.19
N GLN A 34 3.40 0.75 -3.09
CA GLN A 34 4.14 1.40 -2.00
C GLN A 34 5.53 0.79 -1.74
N GLY A 35 5.85 -0.31 -2.43
CA GLY A 35 6.97 -1.16 -2.06
C GLY A 35 6.63 -2.12 -0.92
N GLN A 36 7.56 -3.03 -0.64
CA GLN A 36 7.36 -4.04 0.38
C GLN A 36 7.42 -3.44 1.80
N PRO A 37 6.63 -3.93 2.77
CA PRO A 37 6.79 -3.56 4.17
C PRO A 37 8.23 -3.77 4.68
N PRO A 38 8.69 -2.96 5.65
CA PRO A 38 10.02 -3.11 6.25
C PRO A 38 10.25 -4.50 6.86
N ASP A 39 11.53 -4.93 6.88
CA ASP A 39 11.90 -6.25 7.40
C ASP A 39 11.52 -6.41 8.89
N GLU A 40 11.59 -5.33 9.66
CA GLU A 40 11.26 -5.30 11.09
C GLU A 40 9.77 -5.59 11.33
N VAL A 41 8.90 -5.10 10.44
CA VAL A 41 7.46 -5.37 10.45
C VAL A 41 7.23 -6.83 10.07
N LEU A 42 7.87 -7.30 9.01
CA LEU A 42 7.72 -8.67 8.51
C LEU A 42 8.29 -9.71 9.48
N ASP A 43 9.34 -9.40 10.24
CA ASP A 43 9.89 -10.29 11.27
C ASP A 43 8.91 -10.57 12.42
N GLN A 44 8.02 -9.62 12.71
CA GLN A 44 7.03 -9.72 13.79
C GLN A 44 5.67 -10.25 13.28
N GLY A 45 5.48 -10.32 11.96
CA GLY A 45 4.23 -10.74 11.35
C GLY A 45 3.97 -12.24 11.49
N LYS A 46 2.81 -12.60 12.08
CA LYS A 46 2.38 -14.00 12.26
C LYS A 46 2.20 -14.76 10.95
N CYS A 47 1.76 -14.06 9.90
CA CYS A 47 1.52 -14.63 8.58
C CYS A 47 2.64 -14.33 7.57
N SER A 48 3.75 -13.73 7.98
CA SER A 48 4.81 -13.32 7.04
C SER A 48 5.37 -14.50 6.26
N LEU A 49 5.61 -15.65 6.90
CA LEU A 49 6.09 -16.86 6.21
C LEU A 49 5.07 -17.47 5.23
N TYR A 50 3.80 -17.09 5.33
CA TYR A 50 2.75 -17.60 4.44
C TYR A 50 2.75 -16.87 3.09
N TYR A 51 3.05 -15.57 3.06
CA TYR A 51 3.06 -14.76 1.83
C TYR A 51 4.47 -14.37 1.36
N PHE A 52 5.46 -14.40 2.25
CA PHE A 52 6.84 -13.95 2.01
C PHE A 52 7.86 -15.07 2.26
N GLN A 53 8.96 -15.03 1.52
CA GLN A 53 10.10 -15.91 1.70
C GLN A 53 11.29 -15.16 2.31
N LYS A 54 11.96 -15.79 3.28
CA LYS A 54 13.24 -15.27 3.80
C LYS A 54 14.37 -15.55 2.82
N ARG A 55 15.15 -14.53 2.48
CA ARG A 55 16.38 -14.65 1.68
C ARG A 55 17.60 -14.74 2.60
N LYS A 56 18.46 -15.72 2.37
CA LYS A 56 19.74 -15.83 3.08
C LYS A 56 20.73 -14.83 2.47
N LYS A 57 21.43 -14.05 3.31
CA LYS A 57 22.54 -13.15 2.92
C LYS A 57 22.13 -11.97 2.01
N CYS A 58 20.98 -11.35 2.24
CA CYS A 58 20.57 -10.12 1.55
C CYS A 58 20.32 -9.00 2.57
N LEU A 59 20.50 -7.74 2.13
CA LEU A 59 20.14 -6.54 2.90
C LEU A 59 18.64 -6.53 3.26
N HIS A 60 17.78 -6.92 2.30
CA HIS A 60 16.37 -7.20 2.53
C HIS A 60 16.17 -8.69 2.76
N ARG A 61 15.83 -9.04 4.01
CA ARG A 61 15.67 -10.41 4.50
C ARG A 61 14.38 -11.03 4.00
N TRP A 62 13.36 -10.24 3.72
CA TRP A 62 12.08 -10.73 3.21
C TRP A 62 11.88 -10.40 1.74
N ARG A 63 11.16 -11.28 1.04
CA ARG A 63 10.68 -11.04 -0.32
C ARG A 63 9.28 -11.62 -0.47
N LEU A 64 8.33 -10.83 -0.96
CA LEU A 64 7.01 -11.31 -1.32
C LEU A 64 7.15 -12.45 -2.33
N MET A 65 6.47 -13.57 -2.08
CA MET A 65 6.49 -14.69 -3.01
C MET A 65 5.91 -14.24 -4.35
N THR A 66 6.46 -14.77 -5.45
CA THR A 66 5.83 -14.54 -6.76
C THR A 66 4.55 -15.36 -6.87
N PRO A 67 3.60 -14.99 -7.74
CA PRO A 67 2.33 -15.71 -7.82
C PRO A 67 2.51 -17.20 -8.11
N GLN A 68 3.49 -17.55 -8.95
CA GLN A 68 3.82 -18.94 -9.27
C GLN A 68 4.34 -19.71 -8.06
N VAL A 69 5.13 -19.08 -7.18
CA VAL A 69 5.63 -19.70 -5.96
C VAL A 69 4.49 -19.87 -4.96
N PHE A 70 3.71 -18.82 -4.73
CA PHE A 70 2.58 -18.83 -3.81
C PHE A 70 1.54 -19.89 -4.20
N GLY A 71 1.08 -19.90 -5.45
CA GLY A 71 0.08 -20.87 -5.91
C GLY A 71 0.56 -22.32 -5.88
N ARG A 72 1.85 -22.58 -6.11
CA ARG A 72 2.43 -23.93 -5.96
C ARG A 72 2.44 -24.40 -4.50
N GLN A 73 2.64 -23.49 -3.55
CA GLN A 73 2.74 -23.82 -2.13
C GLN A 73 1.37 -23.95 -1.45
N THR A 74 0.44 -23.08 -1.79
CA THR A 74 -0.85 -22.97 -1.10
C THR A 74 -2.00 -23.59 -1.89
N GLY A 75 -1.87 -23.74 -3.20
CA GLY A 75 -2.98 -24.10 -4.09
C GLY A 75 -4.03 -23.00 -4.24
N ASN A 76 -3.82 -21.82 -3.63
CA ASN A 76 -4.77 -20.72 -3.68
C ASN A 76 -4.71 -19.99 -5.02
N HIS A 77 -5.87 -19.48 -5.41
CA HIS A 77 -6.01 -18.65 -6.59
C HIS A 77 -5.35 -17.27 -6.37
N TYR A 78 -4.82 -16.71 -7.46
CA TYR A 78 -4.27 -15.35 -7.54
C TYR A 78 -4.58 -14.74 -8.91
N LYS A 79 -4.62 -13.42 -9.02
CA LYS A 79 -4.78 -12.72 -10.30
C LYS A 79 -3.45 -12.69 -11.08
N ASN A 80 -3.51 -12.97 -12.38
CA ASN A 80 -2.34 -12.93 -13.26
C ASN A 80 -1.75 -11.51 -13.39
N GLN A 81 -2.62 -10.50 -13.40
CA GLN A 81 -2.25 -9.09 -13.46
C GLN A 81 -3.13 -8.32 -12.47
N LEU A 82 -2.52 -7.34 -11.80
CA LEU A 82 -3.21 -6.39 -10.95
C LEU A 82 -3.32 -5.07 -11.71
N ASP A 83 -4.46 -4.42 -11.57
CA ASP A 83 -4.69 -3.06 -12.04
C ASP A 83 -4.60 -2.15 -10.82
N VAL A 84 -3.40 -1.62 -10.58
CA VAL A 84 -3.06 -0.85 -9.38
C VAL A 84 -2.23 0.36 -9.76
N LEU A 85 -2.31 1.42 -8.95
CA LEU A 85 -1.44 2.57 -9.09
C LEU A 85 0.03 2.16 -8.87
N GLY A 86 0.93 2.67 -9.72
CA GLY A 86 2.35 2.42 -9.57
C GLY A 86 2.97 3.13 -8.36
N CYS A 87 2.32 4.16 -7.83
CA CYS A 87 2.75 4.88 -6.64
C CYS A 87 1.60 5.68 -5.99
N LEU A 88 1.65 5.94 -4.68
CA LEU A 88 0.67 6.84 -4.05
C LEU A 88 0.78 8.29 -4.54
N LYS A 89 1.98 8.76 -4.86
CA LYS A 89 2.18 10.12 -5.41
C LYS A 89 1.50 10.32 -6.76
N CYS A 90 1.28 9.23 -7.49
CA CYS A 90 0.63 9.21 -8.80
C CYS A 90 -0.86 9.60 -8.68
N ILE A 91 -1.43 9.66 -7.47
CA ILE A 91 -2.78 10.17 -7.23
C ILE A 91 -2.87 11.65 -7.62
N VAL A 92 -1.82 12.46 -7.42
CA VAL A 92 -1.80 13.88 -7.82
C VAL A 92 -2.08 14.00 -9.33
N ASP A 93 -1.41 13.20 -10.15
CA ASP A 93 -1.62 13.21 -11.61
C ASP A 93 -3.08 12.87 -11.99
N VAL A 94 -3.73 11.98 -11.23
CA VAL A 94 -5.15 11.63 -11.43
C VAL A 94 -6.05 12.79 -11.03
N MET A 95 -5.74 13.47 -9.93
CA MET A 95 -6.48 14.65 -9.47
C MET A 95 -6.40 15.79 -10.47
N GLU A 96 -5.21 16.11 -10.96
CA GLU A 96 -4.99 17.19 -11.92
C GLU A 96 -5.74 16.95 -13.22
N LYS A 97 -5.75 15.70 -13.72
CA LYS A 97 -6.48 15.32 -14.93
C LYS A 97 -8.00 15.38 -14.75
N THR A 98 -8.49 15.04 -13.58
CA THR A 98 -9.94 14.93 -13.30
C THR A 98 -10.56 16.27 -12.89
N TYR A 99 -9.84 17.05 -12.08
CA TYR A 99 -10.35 18.25 -11.41
C TYR A 99 -9.57 19.54 -11.74
N GLY A 100 -8.49 19.44 -12.52
CA GLY A 100 -7.54 20.53 -12.75
C GLY A 100 -6.53 20.67 -11.61
N VAL A 101 -5.49 21.49 -11.84
CA VAL A 101 -4.45 21.77 -10.84
C VAL A 101 -5.00 22.62 -9.70
N GLN A 102 -4.80 22.19 -8.46
CA GLN A 102 -5.21 22.87 -7.24
C GLN A 102 -4.03 22.94 -6.25
N GLN A 103 -3.95 24.01 -5.45
CA GLN A 103 -2.82 24.20 -4.52
C GLN A 103 -2.76 23.14 -3.40
N ASP A 104 -3.89 22.59 -3.01
CA ASP A 104 -3.99 21.70 -1.84
C ASP A 104 -3.84 20.20 -2.20
N GLN A 105 -3.70 19.88 -3.48
CA GLN A 105 -3.60 18.48 -3.95
C GLN A 105 -2.39 17.77 -3.37
N GLU A 106 -1.21 18.39 -3.41
CA GLU A 106 0.00 17.81 -2.85
C GLU A 106 -0.12 17.60 -1.34
N VAL A 107 -0.74 18.55 -0.62
CA VAL A 107 -0.93 18.49 0.83
C VAL A 107 -1.90 17.37 1.23
N LEU A 108 -2.95 17.14 0.45
CA LEU A 108 -3.85 16.00 0.66
C LEU A 108 -3.13 14.66 0.43
N ILE A 109 -2.31 14.56 -0.62
CA ILE A 109 -1.58 13.32 -0.91
C ILE A 109 -0.51 13.05 0.14
N ASP A 110 0.15 14.08 0.67
CA ASP A 110 1.07 13.94 1.81
C ASP A 110 0.37 13.32 3.02
N LEU A 111 -0.80 13.85 3.39
CA LEU A 111 -1.63 13.28 4.47
C LEU A 111 -2.02 11.82 4.21
N ILE A 112 -2.42 11.49 2.97
CA ILE A 112 -2.79 10.11 2.59
C ILE A 112 -1.58 9.16 2.71
N ILE A 113 -0.39 9.59 2.25
CA ILE A 113 0.85 8.82 2.38
C ILE A 113 1.15 8.54 3.85
N ASP A 114 1.02 9.56 4.70
CA ASP A 114 1.23 9.46 6.14
C ASP A 114 0.22 8.51 6.82
N MET A 115 -1.03 8.49 6.38
CA MET A 115 -2.05 7.53 6.85
C MET A 115 -1.78 6.09 6.38
N LEU A 116 -1.18 5.94 5.19
CA LEU A 116 -0.91 4.66 4.54
C LEU A 116 0.51 4.14 4.78
N ASN A 117 1.25 4.73 5.73
CA ASN A 117 2.58 4.23 6.07
C ASN A 117 2.53 2.73 6.49
N LEU A 118 3.43 1.94 5.89
CA LEU A 118 3.53 0.49 6.07
C LEU A 118 4.09 0.13 7.45
N ASP A 119 4.95 0.98 8.04
CA ASP A 119 5.34 0.82 9.43
C ASP A 119 4.28 1.48 10.34
N PRO A 120 3.59 0.71 11.21
CA PRO A 120 2.61 1.28 12.12
C PRO A 120 3.20 2.32 13.09
N LYS A 121 4.52 2.30 13.35
CA LYS A 121 5.19 3.27 14.22
C LYS A 121 5.33 4.64 13.58
N ASP A 122 5.52 4.65 12.26
CA ASP A 122 5.70 5.87 11.48
C ASP A 122 4.39 6.36 10.85
N ARG A 123 3.29 5.60 11.05
CA ARG A 123 1.97 5.98 10.59
C ARG A 123 1.40 7.12 11.44
N ILE A 124 0.89 8.15 10.76
CA ILE A 124 0.30 9.31 11.43
C ILE A 124 -0.83 8.90 12.38
N SER A 125 -0.85 9.52 13.57
CA SER A 125 -1.90 9.31 14.56
C SER A 125 -3.16 10.12 14.21
N PRO A 126 -4.33 9.84 14.82
CA PRO A 126 -5.51 10.67 14.61
C PRO A 126 -5.30 12.15 14.96
N GLN A 127 -4.59 12.44 16.06
CA GLN A 127 -4.28 13.81 16.44
C GLN A 127 -3.31 14.46 15.44
N GLY A 128 -2.26 13.73 15.04
CA GLY A 128 -1.33 14.23 14.02
C GLY A 128 -2.01 14.52 12.69
N ALA A 129 -3.02 13.73 12.31
CA ALA A 129 -3.80 13.99 11.11
C ALA A 129 -4.66 15.26 11.23
N LEU A 130 -5.17 15.59 12.42
CA LEU A 130 -5.89 16.85 12.66
C LEU A 130 -4.96 18.06 12.70
N ASP A 131 -3.70 17.86 13.10
CA ASP A 131 -2.66 18.90 13.13
C ASP A 131 -1.91 19.02 11.78
N HIS A 132 -2.28 18.22 10.79
CA HIS A 132 -1.65 18.22 9.46
C HIS A 132 -2.07 19.45 8.66
N LEU A 133 -1.17 19.99 7.83
CA LEU A 133 -1.37 21.18 6.99
C LEU A 133 -2.58 21.14 6.03
N PHE A 134 -3.25 19.99 5.91
CA PHE A 134 -4.44 19.86 5.09
C PHE A 134 -5.68 20.45 5.80
N PHE A 135 -5.68 20.48 7.14
CA PHE A 135 -6.72 21.07 7.98
C PHE A 135 -6.23 22.37 8.61
#